data_AF-A0A2T2TMF4-F1
#
_entry.id   AF-A0A2T2TMF4-F1
#
_cell.length_a   1.000
_cell.length_b   1.000
_cell.length_c   1.000
_cell.angle_alpha   90.00
_cell.angle_beta   90.00
_cell.angle_gamma   90.00
#
_symmetry.space_group_name_H-M   'P 1'
#
loop_
_entity.id
_entity.type
_entity.pdbx_description
1 polymer ?
#
loop_
_entity_poly.entity_id
_entity_poly.type
_entity_poly.pdbx_seq_one_letter_code
_entity_poly.pdbx_strand_id
1 'polypeptide(L)' 'MPSDAPGRTAVVVDGCRIPFQRSGTGYADLMAYDMGRMVLRRLLTRTGLPA' A
#
# COMPACT_ATOMS: atom_id res chain seq x y z
N MET A 1 -2.74 21.83 -4.35
CA MET A 1 -2.85 22.28 -5.76
C MET A 1 -3.43 21.14 -6.58
N PRO A 2 -4.70 21.16 -6.98
CA PRO A 2 -5.15 20.26 -8.02
C PRO A 2 -4.50 20.74 -9.34
N SER A 3 -3.78 19.86 -10.02
CA SER A 3 -3.29 20.11 -11.37
C SER A 3 -4.49 20.10 -12.32
N ASP A 4 -4.90 21.27 -12.75
CA ASP A 4 -6.06 21.51 -13.60
C ASP A 4 -5.74 21.23 -15.09
N ALA A 5 -5.16 20.05 -15.37
CA ALA A 5 -5.02 19.58 -16.74
C ALA A 5 -6.35 18.89 -17.13
N PRO A 6 -7.08 19.38 -18.14
CA PRO A 6 -8.35 18.79 -18.53
C PRO A 6 -8.13 17.32 -18.93
N GLY A 7 -8.74 16.41 -18.17
CA GLY A 7 -8.72 14.96 -18.42
C GLY A 7 -7.84 14.11 -17.49
N ARG A 8 -7.14 14.67 -16.49
CA ARG A 8 -6.37 13.88 -15.51
C ARG A 8 -6.73 14.22 -14.07
N THR A 9 -7.92 13.80 -13.63
CA THR A 9 -8.32 13.89 -12.23
C THR A 9 -7.65 12.77 -11.43
N ALA A 10 -6.80 13.14 -10.48
CA ALA A 10 -6.19 12.16 -9.57
C ALA A 10 -7.25 11.60 -8.62
N VAL A 11 -7.30 10.27 -8.48
CA VAL A 11 -8.21 9.55 -7.59
C VAL A 11 -7.46 8.51 -6.78
N VAL A 12 -7.96 8.20 -5.58
CA VAL A 12 -7.50 7.06 -4.80
C VAL A 12 -8.34 5.85 -5.21
N VAL A 13 -7.72 4.91 -5.91
CA VAL A 13 -8.42 3.70 -6.39
C VAL A 13 -8.76 2.77 -5.22
N ASP A 14 -7.76 2.49 -4.38
CA ASP A 14 -7.94 1.64 -3.21
C ASP A 14 -6.75 1.78 -2.24
N GLY A 15 -6.92 1.40 -0.97
CA GLY A 15 -5.88 1.39 0.05
C GLY A 15 -5.98 0.21 1.02
N CYS A 16 -4.86 -0.44 1.32
CA CYS A 16 -4.80 -1.51 2.33
C CYS A 16 -3.59 -1.34 3.24
N ARG A 17 -3.57 -2.12 4.32
CA ARG A 17 -2.51 -2.15 5.32
C ARG A 17 -2.34 -3.54 5.89
N ILE A 18 -1.19 -3.78 6.51
CA ILE A 18 -1.03 -4.87 7.48
C ILE A 18 -1.60 -4.45 8.85
N PRO A 19 -1.92 -5.40 9.74
CA PRO A 19 -2.27 -5.10 11.12
C PRO A 19 -1.23 -4.21 11.82
N PHE A 20 -1.66 -3.34 12.72
CA PHE A 20 -0.73 -2.55 13.51
C PHE A 20 -0.29 -3.36 14.73
N GLN A 21 1.02 -3.61 14.81
CA GLN A 21 1.65 -4.35 15.89
C GLN A 21 2.45 -3.39 16.77
N ARG A 22 2.57 -3.71 18.06
CA ARG A 22 3.46 -3.01 18.98
C ARG A 22 4.93 -3.25 18.56
N SER A 23 5.78 -2.24 18.74
CA SER A 23 7.23 -2.39 18.48
C SER A 23 7.81 -3.54 19.32
N GLY A 24 8.71 -4.33 18.70
CA GLY A 24 9.32 -5.51 19.32
C GLY A 24 8.41 -6.74 19.41
N THR A 25 7.29 -6.78 18.66
CA THR A 25 6.36 -7.93 18.66
C THR A 25 6.29 -8.63 17.29
N GLY A 26 5.10 -8.78 16.70
CA GLY A 26 4.84 -9.68 15.56
C GLY A 26 5.57 -9.39 14.25
N TYR A 27 6.27 -8.25 14.13
CA TYR A 27 7.12 -7.91 12.97
C TYR A 27 8.58 -7.64 13.37
N ALA A 28 9.00 -8.00 14.59
CA ALA A 28 10.32 -7.66 15.13
C ALA A 28 11.48 -8.21 14.27
N ASP A 29 11.27 -9.38 13.66
CA ASP A 29 12.29 -10.07 12.85
C ASP A 29 12.20 -9.73 11.35
N LEU A 30 11.35 -8.77 10.97
CA LEU A 30 11.17 -8.35 9.59
C LEU A 30 11.85 -7.01 9.31
N MET A 31 12.44 -6.88 8.12
CA MET A 31 12.88 -5.59 7.63
C MET A 31 11.70 -4.75 7.16
N ALA A 32 11.87 -3.42 7.11
CA ALA A 32 10.80 -2.51 6.68
C ALA A 32 10.25 -2.82 5.28
N TYR A 33 11.12 -3.24 4.35
CA TYR A 33 10.71 -3.59 2.99
C TYR A 33 9.92 -4.91 2.93
N ASP A 34 10.10 -5.84 3.87
CA ASP A 34 9.29 -7.06 3.93
C ASP A 34 7.84 -6.74 4.27
N MET A 35 7.64 -5.86 5.25
CA MET A 35 6.32 -5.33 5.59
C MET A 35 5.71 -4.58 4.40
N GLY A 36 6.51 -3.77 3.70
CA GLY A 36 6.09 -3.09 2.47
C GLY A 36 5.64 -4.06 1.38
N ARG A 37 6.43 -5.11 1.12
CA ARG A 37 6.12 -6.17 0.13
C ARG A 37 4.82 -6.89 0.46
N MET A 38 4.54 -7.16 1.73
CA MET A 38 3.27 -7.77 2.17
C MET A 38 2.06 -6.90 1.80
N VAL A 39 2.14 -5.58 2.03
CA VAL A 39 1.08 -4.63 1.69
C VAL A 39 0.92 -4.49 0.18
N LEU A 40 2.02 -4.29 -0.55
CA LEU A 40 1.99 -4.08 -2.01
C LEU A 40 1.42 -5.30 -2.74
N ARG A 41 1.84 -6.52 -2.36
CA ARG A 41 1.27 -7.74 -2.91
C ARG A 41 -0.23 -7.78 -2.69
N ARG A 42 -0.72 -7.47 -1.49
CA ARG A 42 -2.14 -7.51 -1.21
C ARG A 42 -2.91 -6.42 -1.94
N LEU A 43 -2.34 -5.22 -2.10
CA LEU A 43 -2.94 -4.13 -2.85
C LEU A 43 -3.14 -4.56 -4.31
N LEU A 44 -2.08 -5.02 -4.98
CA LEU A 44 -2.13 -5.47 -6.38
C LEU A 44 -3.12 -6.62 -6.58
N THR A 45 -3.11 -7.63 -5.71
CA THR A 45 -4.07 -8.75 -5.80
C THR A 45 -5.51 -8.29 -5.59
N ARG A 46 -5.75 -7.29 -4.75
CA ARG A 46 -7.11 -6.80 -4.46
C ARG A 46 -7.65 -5.87 -5.55
N THR A 47 -6.79 -5.05 -6.16
CA THR A 47 -7.17 -4.13 -7.23
C THR A 47 -7.18 -4.78 -8.61
N GLY A 48 -6.58 -5.97 -8.76
CA GLY A 48 -6.47 -6.66 -10.05
C GLY A 48 -5.53 -5.95 -11.04
N LEU A 49 -4.66 -5.07 -10.53
CA LEU A 49 -3.69 -4.36 -11.35
C LEU A 49 -2.50 -5.28 -11.72
N PRO A 50 -1.92 -5.12 -12.91
CA PRO A 50 -0.72 -5.86 -13.29
C PRO A 50 0.44 -5.54 -12.35
N ALA A 51 1.27 -6.56 -12.09
CA ALA A 51 2.45 -6.48 -11.23
C ALA A 51 3.68 -5.96 -11.97
#